data_AF-A0A4W5N7S3-F1
#
_entry.id   AF-A0A4W5N7S3-F1
#
_cell.length_a   1.000
_cell.length_b   1.000
_cell.length_c   1.000
_cell.angle_alpha   90.00
_cell.angle_beta   90.00
_cell.angle_gamma   90.00
#
_symmetry.space_group_name_H-M   'P 1'
#
loop_
_entity.id
_entity.type
_entity.pdbx_description
1 polymer ?
#
loop_
_entity_poly.entity_id
_entity_poly.type
_entity_poly.pdbx_seq_one_letter_code
_entity_poly.pdbx_strand_id
1 'polypeptide(L)' 'MSTVPEVTVAKHCGLRVFGLLLITNKVSLDYSREEKVNHEEFLEISKMRAEHLQMMLNTLIARSHQLDEGINVN' A
#
# COMPACT_ATOMS: atom_id res chain seq x y z
N MET A 1 4.89 -6.43 7.78
CA MET A 1 5.10 -5.56 8.97
C MET A 1 6.18 -4.55 8.59
N SER A 2 5.81 -3.29 8.36
CA SER A 2 6.67 -2.17 7.89
C SER A 2 5.80 -0.90 7.94
N THR A 3 5.98 0.05 7.03
CA THR A 3 5.15 1.22 6.71
C THR A 3 5.01 2.29 7.79
N VAL A 4 4.73 1.92 9.04
CA VAL A 4 4.50 2.90 10.11
C VAL A 4 5.73 3.78 10.39
N PRO A 5 6.95 3.23 10.57
CA PRO A 5 8.13 4.06 10.83
C PRO A 5 8.42 5.07 9.71
N GLU A 6 8.30 4.65 8.45
CA GLU A 6 8.55 5.49 7.28
C GLU A 6 7.54 6.62 7.17
N VAL A 7 6.25 6.33 7.38
CA VAL A 7 5.17 7.33 7.37
C VAL A 7 5.35 8.34 8.50
N THR A 8 5.71 7.89 9.70
CA THR A 8 5.94 8.78 10.84
C THR A 8 7.02 9.81 10.54
N VAL A 9 8.17 9.39 10.00
CA VAL A 9 9.27 10.30 9.64
C VAL A 9 8.86 11.23 8.50
N ALA A 10 8.21 10.73 7.45
CA ALA A 10 7.78 11.56 6.32
C ALA A 10 6.80 12.67 6.76
N LYS A 11 5.85 12.35 7.64
CA LYS A 11 4.90 13.33 8.20
C LYS A 11 5.59 14.33 9.12
N HIS A 12 6.57 13.90 9.91
CA HIS A 12 7.38 14.81 10.74
C HIS A 12 8.12 15.84 9.88
N CYS A 13 8.58 15.44 8.68
CA CYS A 13 9.21 16.33 7.71
C CYS A 13 8.22 17.16 6.87
N GLY A 14 6.91 17.13 7.17
CA GLY A 14 5.89 17.90 6.44
C GLY A 14 5.52 17.35 5.06
N LEU A 15 5.92 16.12 4.72
CA LEU A 15 5.60 15.52 3.43
C LEU A 15 4.13 15.09 3.37
N ARG A 16 3.54 15.21 2.17
CA ARG A 16 2.28 14.53 1.85
C ARG A 16 2.54 13.05 1.68
N VAL A 17 1.73 12.22 2.34
CA VAL A 17 1.90 10.77 2.36
C VAL A 17 0.62 10.11 1.89
N PHE A 18 0.76 9.15 0.98
CA PHE A 18 -0.31 8.28 0.50
C PHE A 18 0.09 6.82 0.78
N GLY A 19 -0.85 6.02 1.29
CA GLY A 19 -0.64 4.61 1.62
C GLY A 19 -1.50 3.70 0.77
N LEU A 20 -0.90 2.61 0.29
CA LEU A 20 -1.56 1.54 -0.44
C LEU A 20 -1.09 0.20 0.11
N LEU A 21 -2.02 -0.75 0.30
CA LEU A 21 -1.69 -2.10 0.73
C LEU A 21 -2.22 -3.13 -0.28
N LEU A 22 -1.38 -4.12 -0.58
CA LEU A 22 -1.82 -5.34 -1.24
C LEU A 22 -2.25 -6.35 -0.17
N ILE A 23 -3.49 -6.80 -0.24
CA ILE A 23 -3.95 -7.91 0.60
C ILE A 23 -3.42 -9.21 0.00
N THR A 24 -2.44 -9.81 0.69
CA THR A 24 -1.75 -11.03 0.24
C THR A 24 -2.19 -12.29 0.97
N ASN A 25 -2.90 -12.16 2.08
CA ASN A 25 -3.47 -13.30 2.80
C ASN A 25 -4.70 -12.86 3.60
N LYS A 26 -5.53 -13.83 3.98
CA LYS A 26 -6.59 -13.65 4.99
C LYS A 26 -6.13 -14.28 6.29
N VAL A 27 -6.13 -13.51 7.37
CA VAL A 27 -5.80 -14.03 8.70
C VAL A 27 -6.95 -14.91 9.20
N SER A 28 -6.63 -16.13 9.66
CA SER A 28 -7.57 -16.95 10.42
C SER A 28 -7.88 -16.29 11.76
N LEU A 29 -9.17 -16.18 12.08
CA LEU A 29 -9.65 -15.74 13.40
C LEU A 29 -9.98 -16.94 14.31
N ASP A 30 -9.82 -18.16 13.81
CA ASP A 30 -10.06 -19.37 14.55
C ASP A 30 -8.82 -19.77 15.33
N TYR A 31 -8.85 -19.55 16.65
CA TYR A 31 -7.77 -19.92 17.56
C TYR A 31 -7.51 -21.44 17.63
N SER A 32 -8.42 -22.27 17.11
CA SER A 32 -8.25 -23.73 17.05
C SER A 32 -7.56 -24.20 15.78
N ARG A 33 -7.35 -23.32 14.78
CA ARG A 33 -6.59 -23.60 13.57
C ARG A 33 -5.34 -22.71 13.52
N GLU A 34 -4.17 -23.32 13.67
CA GLU A 34 -2.91 -22.68 13.28
C GLU A 34 -2.79 -22.61 11.75
N GLU A 35 -3.54 -21.69 11.13
CA GLU A 35 -3.34 -21.37 9.72
C GLU A 35 -2.07 -20.50 9.60
N LYS A 36 -0.92 -21.16 9.41
CA LYS A 36 0.37 -20.48 9.29
C LYS A 36 0.43 -19.70 7.98
N VAL A 37 0.72 -18.40 8.08
CA VAL A 37 1.00 -17.54 6.93
C VAL A 37 2.16 -18.16 6.13
N ASN A 38 1.87 -18.66 4.94
CA ASN A 38 2.90 -19.20 4.05
C ASN A 38 3.57 -18.04 3.28
N HIS A 39 4.89 -17.89 3.45
CA HIS A 39 5.64 -16.89 2.71
C HIS A 39 5.66 -17.15 1.20
N GLU A 40 5.49 -18.40 0.77
CA GLU A 40 5.45 -18.75 -0.65
C GLU A 40 4.16 -18.25 -1.32
N GLU A 41 3.01 -18.46 -0.68
CA GLU A 41 1.71 -17.95 -1.14
C GLU A 41 1.70 -16.41 -1.18
N PHE A 42 2.29 -15.77 -0.18
CA PHE A 42 2.49 -14.32 -0.16
C PHE A 42 3.28 -13.85 -1.40
N LEU A 43 4.37 -14.54 -1.75
CA LEU A 43 5.21 -14.20 -2.89
C LEU A 43 4.48 -14.42 -4.22
N GLU A 44 3.71 -15.50 -4.33
CA GLU A 44 2.91 -15.80 -5.52
C GLU A 44 1.87 -14.71 -5.76
N ILE A 45 1.06 -14.36 -4.76
CA ILE A 45 0.04 -13.31 -4.87
C ILE A 45 0.70 -11.97 -5.18
N SER A 46 1.84 -11.67 -4.56
CA SER A 46 2.59 -10.44 -4.83
C SER A 46 3.04 -10.35 -6.29
N LYS A 47 3.58 -11.45 -6.85
CA LYS A 47 3.99 -11.51 -8.26
C LYS A 47 2.78 -11.38 -9.19
N MET A 48 1.70 -12.10 -8.92
CA MET A 48 0.47 -12.05 -9.73
C MET A 48 -0.16 -10.65 -9.78
N ARG A 49 0.03 -9.83 -8.74
CA ARG A 49 -0.58 -8.50 -8.63
C ARG A 49 0.38 -7.35 -8.94
N ALA A 50 1.65 -7.64 -9.21
CA ALA A 50 2.66 -6.62 -9.44
C ALA A 50 2.30 -5.66 -10.59
N GLU A 51 1.90 -6.19 -11.75
CA GLU A 51 1.56 -5.36 -12.92
C GLU A 51 0.33 -4.47 -12.66
N HIS A 52 -0.69 -5.01 -11.99
CA HIS A 52 -1.87 -4.25 -11.62
C HIS A 52 -1.54 -3.11 -10.65
N LEU A 53 -0.71 -3.37 -9.64
CA LEU A 53 -0.25 -2.34 -8.71
C LEU A 53 0.57 -1.26 -9.42
N GLN A 54 1.47 -1.65 -10.33
CA GLN A 54 2.25 -0.71 -11.13
C GLN A 54 1.35 0.18 -11.99
N MET A 55 0.35 -0.39 -12.66
CA MET A 55 -0.61 0.37 -13.46
C MET A 55 -1.43 1.36 -12.61
N MET A 56 -1.87 0.93 -11.43
CA MET A 56 -2.59 1.80 -10.49
C MET A 56 -1.72 2.96 -10.02
N LEU A 57 -0.46 2.68 -9.63
CA LEU A 57 0.48 3.71 -9.19
C LEU A 57 0.81 4.70 -10.33
N ASN A 58 1.06 4.22 -11.54
CA ASN A 58 1.30 5.07 -12.70
C ASN A 58 0.11 5.98 -12.99
N THR A 59 -1.10 5.44 -12.91
CA THR A 59 -2.33 6.22 -13.10
C THR A 59 -2.51 7.26 -11.99
N LEU A 60 -2.21 6.90 -10.75
CA LEU A 60 -2.31 7.81 -9.60
C LEU A 60 -1.31 8.96 -9.72
N ILE A 61 -0.06 8.67 -10.08
CA ILE A 61 0.99 9.68 -10.29
C ILE A 61 0.63 10.58 -11.49
N ALA A 62 0.16 10.01 -12.60
CA ALA A 62 -0.25 10.81 -13.75
C ALA A 62 -1.40 11.79 -13.42
N ARG A 63 -2.26 11.43 -12.46
CA ARG A 63 -3.39 12.26 -12.01
C ARG A 63 -3.06 13.15 -10.81
N SER A 64 -1.95 12.93 -10.10
CA SER A 64 -1.64 13.69 -8.88
C SER A 64 -1.38 15.17 -9.16
N HIS A 65 -0.90 15.51 -10.37
CA HIS A 65 -0.65 16.89 -10.79
C HIS A 65 -1.93 17.73 -10.90
N GLN A 66 -3.11 17.10 -11.01
CA GLN A 66 -4.41 17.79 -11.07
C GLN A 66 -4.92 18.21 -9.69
N LEU A 67 -4.36 17.67 -8.61
CA LEU A 67 -4.78 17.97 -7.24
C LEU A 67 -4.07 19.20 -6.66
N ASP A 68 -2.90 19.57 -7.19
CA ASP A 68 -2.14 20.74 -6.70
C ASP A 68 -2.73 22.08 -7.15
N GLU A 69 -3.42 22.12 -8.29
CA GLU A 69 -4.09 23.34 -8.77
C GLU A 69 -5.38 23.66 -8.01
N GLY A 70 -6.03 22.67 -7.38
CA GLY A 70 -7.26 22.85 -6.59
C GLY A 70 -7.03 23.24 -5.12
N ILE A 71 -5.80 23.08 -4.60
CA ILE A 71 -5.48 23.37 -3.20
C ILE A 71 -4.96 24.81 -3.02
N ASN A 72 -4.46 25.45 -4.08
CA ASN A 72 -3.88 26.80 -4.04
C ASN A 72 -4.89 27.92 -4.36
N VAL A 73 -6.19 27.60 -4.39
CA VAL A 73 -7.30 28.58 -4.46
C VAL A 73 -8.00 28.58 -3.10
N ASN A 74 -7.32 29.13 -2.09
CA ASN A 74 -7.90 29.70 -0.87
C ASN A 74 -6.87 30.58 -0.16
#